data_AF-A0A4S2ETC7-F1
#
_entry.id   AF-A0A4S2ETC7-F1
#
_cell.length_a   1.000
_cell.length_b   1.000
_cell.length_c   1.000
_cell.angle_alpha   90.00
_cell.angle_beta   90.00
_cell.angle_gamma   90.00
#
_symmetry.space_group_name_H-M   'P 1'
#
loop_
_entity.id
_entity.type
_entity.pdbx_description
1 polymer ?
#
loop_
_entity_poly.entity_id
_entity_poly.type
_entity_poly.pdbx_seq_one_letter_code
_entity_poly.pdbx_strand_id
1 'polypeptide(L)'
;MRIYLFFLITTFLMNCSSTESQRQEVENRTLETILNRKSVRKYKDHPVEKEKIDKLIRAGMAAPSSRDRRPWKFVIVTDRKALDTMAEGLPFARMLKETPKNKYNVQQIHHNGW
;
A
#
# COMPACT_ATOMS: atom_id res chain seq x y z
N MET A 1 59.30 -30.80 -9.11
CA MET A 1 58.63 -29.58 -9.66
C MET A 1 57.20 -29.81 -10.20
N ARG A 2 56.74 -31.04 -10.49
CA ARG A 2 55.37 -31.31 -11.01
C ARG A 2 54.26 -31.40 -9.94
N ILE A 3 54.61 -31.65 -8.66
CA ILE A 3 53.64 -31.74 -7.54
C ILE A 3 53.20 -30.36 -7.04
N TYR A 4 54.12 -29.39 -6.96
CA TYR A 4 53.79 -28.00 -6.59
C TYR A 4 52.90 -27.32 -7.64
N LEU A 5 53.04 -27.68 -8.91
CA LEU A 5 52.19 -27.18 -10.00
C LEU A 5 50.73 -27.66 -9.84
N PHE A 6 50.52 -28.88 -9.34
CA PHE A 6 49.19 -29.41 -9.05
C PHE A 6 48.54 -28.73 -7.83
N PHE A 7 49.32 -28.46 -6.78
CA PHE A 7 48.84 -27.72 -5.60
C PHE A 7 48.53 -26.25 -5.88
N LEU A 8 49.24 -25.62 -6.81
CA LEU A 8 48.95 -24.25 -7.27
C LEU A 8 47.65 -24.16 -8.09
N ILE A 9 47.30 -25.20 -8.84
CA ILE A 9 46.06 -25.23 -9.64
C ILE A 9 44.82 -25.47 -8.76
N THR A 10 44.93 -26.29 -7.71
CA THR A 10 43.78 -26.57 -6.81
C THR A 10 43.46 -25.41 -5.86
N THR A 11 44.48 -24.69 -5.40
CA THR A 11 44.31 -23.48 -4.58
C THR A 11 43.72 -22.30 -5.36
N PHE A 12 43.95 -22.25 -6.68
CA PHE A 12 43.31 -21.28 -7.58
C PHE A 12 41.83 -21.58 -7.85
N LEU A 13 41.44 -22.86 -7.91
CA LEU A 13 40.03 -23.27 -8.09
C LEU A 13 39.17 -23.08 -6.83
N MET A 14 39.75 -23.08 -5.61
CA MET A 14 39.01 -22.82 -4.37
C MET A 14 38.76 -21.33 -4.08
N ASN A 15 39.45 -20.41 -4.77
CA ASN A 15 39.23 -18.96 -4.64
C ASN A 15 38.14 -18.41 -5.57
N CYS A 16 37.48 -19.26 -6.38
CA CYS A 16 36.20 -18.90 -6.99
C CYS A 16 35.05 -19.17 -5.99
N SER A 17 35.18 -18.60 -4.80
CA SER A 17 34.05 -18.21 -3.96
C SER A 17 33.89 -16.69 -4.00
N SER A 18 34.38 -16.05 -5.08
CA SER A 18 34.22 -14.62 -5.31
C SER A 18 32.75 -14.35 -5.60
N THR A 19 32.04 -14.10 -4.51
CA THR A 19 30.81 -13.32 -4.48
C THR A 19 29.86 -13.75 -5.57
N GLU A 20 29.19 -14.87 -5.35
CA GLU A 20 27.75 -14.79 -5.57
C GLU A 20 27.30 -13.73 -4.56
N SER A 21 27.37 -12.46 -4.98
CA SER A 21 26.62 -11.41 -4.33
C SER A 21 25.22 -11.95 -4.43
N GLN A 22 24.73 -12.55 -3.35
CA GLN A 22 23.31 -12.73 -3.21
C GLN A 22 22.79 -11.31 -3.34
N ARG A 23 22.32 -10.97 -4.55
CA ARG A 23 21.43 -9.85 -4.76
C ARG A 23 20.24 -10.28 -3.93
N GLN A 24 20.30 -9.95 -2.65
CA GLN A 24 19.13 -9.86 -1.82
C GLN A 24 18.34 -8.75 -2.51
N GLU A 25 17.46 -9.17 -3.41
CA GLU A 25 16.58 -8.32 -4.15
C GLU A 25 15.90 -7.47 -3.08
N VAL A 26 16.20 -6.17 -3.07
CA VAL A 26 15.62 -5.25 -2.11
C VAL A 26 14.12 -5.34 -2.35
N GLU A 27 13.44 -6.02 -1.44
CA GLU A 27 12.02 -6.31 -1.57
C GLU A 27 11.30 -4.98 -1.80
N ASN A 28 10.71 -4.84 -2.98
CA ASN A 28 10.04 -3.62 -3.36
C ASN A 28 8.74 -3.55 -2.55
N ARG A 29 8.74 -2.74 -1.48
CA ARG A 29 7.58 -2.53 -0.60
C ARG A 29 6.29 -2.20 -1.35
N THR A 30 6.38 -1.52 -2.51
CA THR A 30 5.22 -1.25 -3.35
C THR A 30 4.65 -2.54 -3.93
N LEU A 31 5.49 -3.40 -4.50
CA LEU A 31 5.06 -4.70 -5.03
C LEU A 31 4.54 -5.61 -3.92
N GLU A 32 5.23 -5.67 -2.78
CA GLU A 32 4.81 -6.43 -1.59
C GLU A 32 3.40 -5.99 -1.13
N THR A 33 3.17 -4.68 -1.01
CA THR A 33 1.86 -4.12 -0.60
C THR A 33 0.76 -4.47 -1.60
N ILE A 34 1.04 -4.37 -2.90
CA ILE A 34 0.08 -4.69 -3.97
C ILE A 34 -0.31 -6.18 -3.92
N LEU A 35 0.69 -7.07 -3.85
CA LEU A 35 0.48 -8.52 -3.87
C LEU A 35 -0.18 -9.04 -2.60
N ASN A 36 0.06 -8.39 -1.44
CA ASN A 36 -0.52 -8.80 -0.16
C ASN A 36 -1.87 -8.16 0.16
N ARG A 37 -2.36 -7.19 -0.61
CA ARG A 37 -3.63 -6.50 -0.35
C ARG A 37 -4.81 -7.49 -0.32
N LYS A 38 -5.59 -7.47 0.76
CA LYS A 38 -6.84 -8.24 0.93
C LYS A 38 -8.05 -7.30 1.05
N SER A 39 -9.25 -7.79 0.77
CA SER A 39 -10.49 -7.05 1.07
C SER A 39 -10.92 -7.30 2.51
N VAL A 40 -10.75 -6.29 3.38
CA VAL A 40 -11.07 -6.36 4.81
C VAL A 40 -12.51 -5.86 5.07
N ARG A 41 -13.30 -6.66 5.80
CA ARG A 41 -14.73 -6.38 6.08
C ARG A 41 -15.10 -6.47 7.56
N LYS A 42 -14.10 -6.52 8.45
CA LYS A 42 -14.26 -6.50 9.90
C LYS A 42 -13.22 -5.54 10.45
N TYR A 43 -13.64 -4.60 11.28
CA TYR A 43 -12.78 -3.50 11.73
C TYR A 43 -12.59 -3.54 13.24
N LYS A 44 -11.46 -3.00 13.70
CA LYS A 44 -11.29 -2.69 15.11
C LYS A 44 -12.05 -1.40 15.41
N ASP A 45 -12.57 -1.29 16.64
CA ASP A 45 -13.15 -0.04 17.13
C ASP A 45 -12.05 0.97 17.48
N HIS A 46 -11.33 1.42 16.45
CA HIS A 46 -10.22 2.35 16.54
C HIS A 46 -10.33 3.37 15.40
N PRO A 47 -10.43 4.69 15.70
CA PRO A 47 -10.52 5.70 14.67
C PRO A 47 -9.24 5.76 13.83
N VAL A 48 -9.38 6.19 12.57
CA VAL A 48 -8.24 6.38 11.67
C VAL A 48 -7.77 7.83 11.75
N GLU A 49 -6.47 8.06 11.84
CA GLU A 49 -5.88 9.39 11.91
C GLU A 49 -6.18 10.21 10.64
N LYS A 50 -6.43 11.51 10.81
CA LYS A 50 -6.82 12.43 9.73
C LYS A 50 -5.80 12.40 8.59
N GLU A 51 -4.52 12.39 8.94
CA GLU A 51 -3.39 12.43 8.01
C GLU A 51 -3.35 11.18 7.13
N LYS A 52 -3.79 10.02 7.63
CA LYS A 52 -3.89 8.79 6.85
C LYS A 52 -5.02 8.90 5.83
N ILE A 53 -6.16 9.46 6.21
CA ILE A 53 -7.28 9.72 5.29
C ILE A 53 -6.85 10.70 4.19
N ASP A 54 -6.19 11.80 4.56
CA ASP A 54 -5.69 12.80 3.62
C ASP A 54 -4.71 12.17 2.60
N LYS A 55 -3.81 11.31 3.09
CA LYS A 55 -2.85 10.59 2.25
C LYS A 55 -3.54 9.65 1.27
N LEU A 56 -4.59 8.93 1.71
CA LEU A 56 -5.37 8.04 0.84
C LEU A 56 -6.10 8.80 -0.27
N ILE A 57 -6.70 9.95 0.06
CA ILE A 57 -7.40 10.78 -0.92
C ILE A 57 -6.41 11.35 -1.94
N ARG A 58 -5.26 11.87 -1.47
CA ARG A 58 -4.18 12.34 -2.35
C ARG A 58 -3.66 11.24 -3.27
N ALA A 59 -3.48 10.02 -2.76
CA ALA A 59 -3.09 8.87 -3.57
C ALA A 59 -4.15 8.53 -4.63
N GLY A 60 -5.44 8.60 -4.30
CA GLY A 60 -6.54 8.43 -5.26
C GLY A 60 -6.56 9.50 -6.36
N MET A 61 -6.26 10.76 -6.01
CA MET A 61 -6.17 11.87 -6.97
C MET A 61 -4.93 11.81 -7.87
N ALA A 62 -3.93 11.00 -7.54
CA ALA A 62 -2.74 10.79 -8.38
C ALA A 62 -2.98 9.75 -9.50
N ALA A 63 -4.17 9.16 -9.58
CA ALA A 63 -4.53 8.24 -10.66
C ALA A 63 -4.49 8.94 -12.04
N PRO A 64 -4.12 8.23 -13.12
CA PRO A 64 -4.15 8.79 -14.46
C PRO A 64 -5.57 9.23 -14.84
N SER A 65 -5.68 10.33 -15.58
CA SER A 65 -6.97 10.88 -15.99
C SER A 65 -7.04 11.14 -17.49
N SER A 66 -8.09 10.62 -18.13
CA SER A 66 -8.32 10.84 -19.55
C SER A 66 -8.50 12.33 -19.84
N ARG A 67 -7.64 12.86 -20.72
CA ARG A 67 -7.58 14.28 -21.10
C ARG A 67 -7.45 15.21 -19.88
N ASP A 68 -6.80 14.72 -18.83
CA ASP A 68 -6.60 15.45 -17.58
C ASP A 68 -7.88 16.04 -16.96
N ARG A 69 -9.03 15.39 -17.18
CA ARG A 69 -10.33 15.91 -16.71
C ARG A 69 -10.51 15.83 -15.19
N ARG A 70 -9.75 14.98 -14.52
CA ARG A 70 -9.75 14.77 -13.07
C ARG A 70 -11.18 14.67 -12.49
N PRO A 71 -12.07 13.82 -13.05
CA PRO A 71 -13.52 13.88 -12.77
C PRO A 71 -13.90 13.30 -11.39
N TRP A 72 -12.93 12.78 -10.63
CA TRP A 72 -13.17 12.15 -9.34
C TRP A 72 -13.79 13.12 -8.34
N LYS A 73 -14.77 12.61 -7.58
CA LYS A 73 -15.37 13.27 -6.43
C LYS A 73 -15.32 12.27 -5.28
N PHE A 74 -14.73 12.68 -4.17
CA PHE A 74 -14.66 11.87 -2.96
C PHE A 74 -15.58 12.47 -1.91
N VAL A 75 -16.46 11.65 -1.33
CA VAL A 75 -17.32 12.02 -0.21
C VAL A 75 -16.89 11.20 1.00
N ILE A 76 -16.44 11.88 2.05
CA ILE A 76 -16.03 11.24 3.30
C ILE A 76 -17.25 11.26 4.23
N VAL A 77 -17.76 10.07 4.55
CA VAL A 77 -18.92 9.94 5.45
C VAL A 77 -18.44 9.53 6.83
N THR A 78 -18.58 10.44 7.79
CA THR A 78 -18.27 10.21 9.21
C THR A 78 -19.50 10.13 10.09
N ASP A 79 -20.66 10.59 9.58
CA ASP A 79 -21.92 10.53 10.30
C ASP A 79 -22.38 9.08 10.48
N ARG A 80 -22.61 8.71 11.75
CA ARG A 80 -22.95 7.33 12.12
C ARG A 80 -24.30 6.93 11.54
N LYS A 81 -25.29 7.82 11.57
CA LYS A 81 -26.64 7.55 11.07
C LYS A 81 -26.63 7.32 9.57
N ALA A 82 -25.91 8.15 8.80
CA ALA A 82 -25.75 7.99 7.36
C ALA A 82 -25.08 6.66 6.99
N LEU A 83 -24.01 6.27 7.71
CA LEU A 83 -23.35 4.98 7.50
C LEU A 83 -24.28 3.80 7.81
N ASP A 84 -25.11 3.89 8.86
CA ASP A 84 -26.08 2.85 9.21
C ASP A 84 -27.19 2.72 8.16
N THR A 85 -27.72 3.85 7.68
CA THR A 85 -28.70 3.88 6.59
C THR A 85 -28.15 3.27 5.30
N MET A 86 -26.90 3.59 4.93
CA MET A 86 -26.25 2.98 3.76
C MET A 86 -26.03 1.48 3.95
N ALA A 87 -25.66 1.03 5.16
CA ALA A 87 -25.49 -0.39 5.45
C ALA A 87 -26.79 -1.19 5.30
N GLU A 88 -27.93 -0.56 5.58
CA GLU A 88 -29.26 -1.16 5.45
C GLU A 88 -29.76 -1.17 4.00
N GLY A 89 -29.47 -0.11 3.23
CA GLY A 89 -29.85 -0.01 1.83
C GLY A 89 -28.97 -0.80 0.85
N LEU A 90 -27.74 -1.14 1.23
CA LEU A 90 -26.77 -1.82 0.34
C LEU A 90 -26.58 -3.29 0.73
N PRO A 91 -26.90 -4.25 -0.18
CA PRO A 91 -26.94 -5.68 0.17
C PRO A 91 -25.58 -6.25 0.63
N PHE A 92 -24.48 -5.67 0.16
CA PHE A 92 -23.12 -6.17 0.41
C PHE A 92 -22.24 -5.23 1.24
N ALA A 93 -22.83 -4.18 1.84
CA ALA A 93 -22.08 -3.16 2.60
C ALA A 93 -22.40 -3.16 4.12
N ARG A 94 -22.87 -4.29 4.66
CA ARG A 94 -23.26 -4.39 6.08
C ARG A 94 -22.13 -4.05 7.08
N MET A 95 -20.87 -4.22 6.67
CA MET A 95 -19.69 -3.87 7.49
C MET A 95 -19.60 -2.38 7.82
N LEU A 96 -20.33 -1.52 7.12
CA LEU A 96 -20.41 -0.10 7.46
C LEU A 96 -20.88 0.12 8.90
N LYS A 97 -21.73 -0.77 9.46
CA LYS A 97 -22.17 -0.73 10.87
C LYS A 97 -21.01 -0.86 11.86
N GLU A 98 -19.95 -1.57 11.48
CA GLU A 98 -18.75 -1.79 12.30
C GLU A 98 -17.67 -0.72 12.08
N THR A 99 -17.91 0.26 11.21
CA THR A 99 -16.91 1.30 10.91
C THR A 99 -16.70 2.19 12.13
N PRO A 100 -15.46 2.37 12.60
CA PRO A 100 -15.17 3.20 13.77
C PRO A 100 -15.57 4.66 13.53
N LYS A 101 -16.08 5.32 14.56
CA LYS A 101 -16.47 6.74 14.48
C LYS A 101 -15.22 7.59 14.31
N ASN A 102 -15.20 8.40 13.26
CA ASN A 102 -14.08 9.29 12.99
C ASN A 102 -14.51 10.75 12.97
N LYS A 103 -13.71 11.63 13.56
CA LYS A 103 -13.98 13.08 13.57
C LYS A 103 -13.20 13.74 12.44
N TYR A 104 -13.62 13.48 11.21
CA TYR A 104 -13.07 14.14 10.03
C TYR A 104 -13.97 15.30 9.64
N ASN A 105 -13.54 16.53 9.90
CA ASN A 105 -14.17 17.72 9.34
C ASN A 105 -13.58 17.93 7.95
N VAL A 106 -14.42 17.83 6.92
CA VAL A 106 -14.03 18.11 5.53
C VAL A 106 -13.69 19.59 5.43
N GLN A 107 -12.41 19.93 5.61
CA GLN A 107 -11.86 21.07 4.89
C GLN A 107 -11.75 20.60 3.46
N GLN A 108 -12.33 21.36 2.52
CA GLN A 108 -12.26 21.04 1.10
C GLN A 108 -10.80 20.72 0.76
N ILE A 109 -10.49 19.45 0.50
CA ILE A 109 -9.23 19.08 -0.14
C ILE A 109 -9.43 19.53 -1.57
N HIS A 110 -9.26 20.83 -1.78
CA HIS A 110 -9.29 21.39 -3.10
C HIS A 110 -8.19 20.73 -3.89
N HIS A 111 -8.47 20.53 -5.16
CA HIS A 111 -7.52 20.12 -6.17
C HIS A 111 -6.36 21.15 -6.36
N ASN A 112 -6.26 22.17 -5.51
CA ASN A 112 -5.36 23.29 -5.63
C ASN A 112 -3.96 22.87 -5.15
N GLY A 113 -3.11 22.44 -6.08
CA GLY A 113 -1.68 22.28 -5.85
C GLY A 113 -1.10 20.92 -6.25
N TRP A 114 -1.30 20.54 -7.51
CA TRP A 114 -0.17 20.20 -8.36
C TRP A 114 0.10 21.41 -9.25
#